data_AF-A0A800IGF8-F1
#
_entry.id   AF-A0A800IGF8-F1
#
_cell.length_a   1.000
_cell.length_b   1.000
_cell.length_c   1.000
_cell.angle_alpha   90.00
_cell.angle_beta   90.00
_cell.angle_gamma   90.00
#
_symmetry.space_group_name_H-M   'P 1'
#
loop_
_entity.id
_entity.type
_entity.pdbx_description
1 polymer ?
#
loop_
_entity_poly.entity_id
_entity_poly.type
_entity_poly.pdbx_seq_one_letter_code
_entity_poly.pdbx_strand_id
1 'polypeptide(L)'
;MIEADRFGSPLETISQQGEDHLERALRPKLLADYIGQPVVQEQMGIYIAAAQGRAEALDHTLIYGPPGLGKTTLAHIIANEMGGDLKSTSGPVLEKAGDLAALLTNLEA
;
A
#
# COMPACT_ATOMS: atom_id res chain seq x y z
N MET A 1 39.34 -24.61 15.14
CA MET A 1 38.42 -24.27 16.24
C MET A 1 37.05 -24.06 15.61
N ILE A 2 36.04 -24.71 16.17
CA ILE A 2 34.76 -25.09 15.58
C ILE A 2 33.88 -23.90 15.17
N GLU A 3 33.07 -24.17 14.14
CA GLU A 3 31.95 -23.47 13.50
C GLU A 3 31.10 -22.51 14.35
N ALA A 4 30.53 -21.52 13.66
CA ALA A 4 29.11 -21.19 13.84
C ALA A 4 28.54 -20.72 12.50
N ASP A 5 27.91 -21.68 11.81
CA ASP A 5 27.04 -21.48 10.66
C ASP A 5 26.07 -20.32 10.87
N ARG A 6 26.09 -19.36 9.94
CA ARG A 6 25.14 -18.26 9.84
C ARG A 6 24.07 -18.56 8.80
N PHE A 7 23.58 -19.80 8.80
CA PHE A 7 22.35 -20.17 8.09
C PHE A 7 21.18 -19.84 9.01
N GLY A 8 20.47 -18.73 8.72
CA GLY A 8 19.13 -18.53 9.26
C GLY A 8 18.31 -19.78 8.99
N SER A 9 17.69 -20.33 10.04
CA SER A 9 17.03 -21.62 9.92
C SER A 9 15.82 -21.50 8.97
N PRO A 10 15.55 -22.49 8.09
CA PRO A 10 14.36 -22.45 7.22
C PRO A 10 13.04 -22.25 7.99
N LEU A 11 13.01 -22.60 9.28
CA LEU A 11 11.85 -22.46 10.17
C LEU A 11 11.58 -21.00 10.57
N GLU A 12 12.62 -20.17 10.73
CA GLU A 12 12.47 -18.74 11.03
C GLU A 12 11.88 -17.95 9.85
N THR A 13 12.31 -18.25 8.63
CA THR A 13 11.81 -17.58 7.41
C THR A 13 10.33 -17.90 7.14
N ILE A 14 9.88 -19.13 7.40
CA ILE A 14 8.47 -19.53 7.24
C ILE A 14 7.57 -18.81 8.26
N SER A 15 8.07 -18.59 9.48
CA SER A 15 7.33 -17.95 10.56
C SER A 15 7.10 -16.45 10.29
N GLN A 16 8.14 -15.75 9.79
CA GLN A 16 8.05 -14.32 9.43
C GLN A 16 7.08 -14.06 8.27
N GLN A 17 7.06 -14.93 7.26
CA GLN A 17 6.12 -14.81 6.13
C GLN A 17 4.65 -14.97 6.57
N GLY A 18 4.39 -15.84 7.55
CA GLY A 18 3.06 -16.03 8.11
C GLY A 18 2.58 -14.81 8.91
N GLU A 19 3.46 -14.20 9.71
CA GLU A 19 3.16 -13.00 10.50
C GLU A 19 2.88 -11.79 9.60
N ASP A 20 3.69 -11.54 8.57
CA ASP A 20 3.47 -10.46 7.60
C ASP A 20 2.12 -10.60 6.87
N HIS A 21 1.72 -11.83 6.57
CA HIS A 21 0.44 -12.10 5.91
C HIS A 21 -0.73 -11.83 6.84
N LEU A 22 -0.60 -12.21 8.12
CA LEU A 22 -1.59 -11.95 9.14
C LEU A 22 -1.73 -10.45 9.40
N GLU A 23 -0.62 -9.71 9.53
CA GLU A 23 -0.65 -8.25 9.69
C GLU A 23 -1.36 -7.55 8.54
N ARG A 24 -1.12 -7.98 7.29
CA ARG A 24 -1.84 -7.44 6.12
C ARG A 24 -3.33 -7.73 6.17
N ALA A 25 -3.72 -8.92 6.63
CA ALA A 25 -5.13 -9.30 6.77
C ALA A 25 -5.87 -8.47 7.83
N LEU A 26 -5.16 -7.95 8.83
CA LEU A 26 -5.71 -7.09 9.89
C LEU A 26 -5.87 -5.63 9.48
N ARG A 27 -5.29 -5.20 8.35
CA ARG A 27 -5.40 -3.81 7.90
C ARG A 27 -6.84 -3.51 7.45
N PRO A 28 -7.39 -2.33 7.80
CA PRO A 28 -8.72 -1.93 7.34
C PRO A 28 -8.77 -1.85 5.81
N LYS A 29 -9.92 -2.25 5.25
CA LYS A 29 -10.17 -2.28 3.80
C LYS A 29 -11.04 -1.12 3.32
N LEU A 30 -11.95 -0.66 4.19
CA LEU A 30 -12.87 0.44 3.91
C LEU A 30 -12.40 1.70 4.61
N LEU A 31 -12.75 2.86 4.06
CA LEU A 31 -12.44 4.15 4.68
C LEU A 31 -13.12 4.30 6.04
N ALA A 32 -14.32 3.73 6.19
CA ALA A 32 -15.06 3.69 7.45
C ALA A 32 -14.34 2.91 8.57
N ASP A 33 -13.47 1.97 8.21
CA ASP A 33 -12.69 1.17 9.16
C ASP A 33 -11.32 1.80 9.47
N TYR A 34 -10.97 2.92 8.81
CA TYR A 34 -9.72 3.61 9.07
C TYR A 34 -9.83 4.36 10.40
N ILE A 35 -9.16 3.87 11.45
CA ILE A 35 -9.30 4.44 12.79
C ILE A 35 -8.28 5.58 12.99
N GLY A 36 -8.76 6.71 13.50
CA GLY A 36 -7.96 7.92 13.69
C GLY A 36 -7.83 8.77 12.43
N GLN A 37 -7.19 9.93 12.52
CA GLN A 37 -7.05 10.88 11.39
C GLN A 37 -8.41 11.39 10.83
N PRO A 38 -9.30 11.96 11.65
CA PRO A 38 -10.66 12.34 11.23
C PRO A 38 -10.68 13.34 10.05
N VAL A 39 -9.74 14.27 10.03
CA VAL A 39 -9.59 15.23 8.92
C VAL A 39 -9.27 14.52 7.60
N VAL A 40 -8.40 13.51 7.63
CA VAL A 40 -8.03 12.74 6.43
C VAL A 40 -9.21 11.89 5.97
N GLN A 41 -9.93 11.26 6.89
CA GLN A 41 -11.13 10.49 6.56
C GLN A 41 -12.20 11.34 5.89
N GLU A 42 -12.49 12.52 6.46
CA GLU A 42 -13.48 13.44 5.91
C GLU A 42 -13.09 13.92 4.50
N GLN A 43 -11.84 14.37 4.33
CA GLN A 43 -11.33 14.81 3.04
C GLN A 43 -11.37 13.70 1.99
N MET A 44 -10.86 12.51 2.32
CA MET A 44 -10.85 11.38 1.38
C MET A 44 -12.27 10.91 1.06
N GLY A 45 -13.19 10.91 2.02
CA GLY A 45 -14.59 10.58 1.78
C GLY A 45 -15.24 11.50 0.74
N ILE A 46 -14.96 12.81 0.82
CA ILE A 46 -15.45 13.78 -0.17
C ILE A 46 -14.83 13.51 -1.55
N TYR A 47 -13.50 13.33 -1.64
CA TYR A 47 -12.83 13.15 -2.93
C TYR A 47 -13.22 11.84 -3.62
N ILE A 48 -13.28 10.74 -2.87
CA ILE A 48 -13.68 9.42 -3.38
C ILE A 48 -15.12 9.48 -3.89
N ALA A 49 -16.05 9.99 -3.08
CA ALA A 49 -17.46 10.11 -3.49
C ALA A 49 -17.62 10.99 -4.74
N ALA A 50 -16.84 12.08 -4.83
CA ALA A 50 -16.88 12.96 -5.99
C ALA A 50 -16.33 12.28 -7.26
N ALA A 51 -15.22 11.54 -7.17
CA ALA A 51 -14.63 10.81 -8.29
C ALA A 51 -15.54 9.67 -8.77
N GLN A 52 -16.09 8.88 -7.83
CA GLN A 52 -17.08 7.84 -8.12
C GLN A 52 -18.34 8.43 -8.77
N GLY A 53 -18.83 9.57 -8.29
CA GLY A 53 -19.99 10.26 -8.85
C GLY A 53 -19.78 10.74 -10.30
N ARG A 54 -18.53 10.97 -10.71
CA ARG A 54 -18.15 11.30 -12.09
C ARG A 54 -17.76 10.07 -12.93
N ALA A 55 -17.67 8.88 -12.32
CA ALA A 55 -17.11 7.68 -12.94
C ALA A 55 -15.68 7.89 -13.50
N GLU A 56 -14.86 8.63 -12.75
CA GLU A 56 -13.48 8.96 -13.10
C GLU A 56 -12.52 8.41 -12.05
N ALA A 57 -11.23 8.34 -12.40
CA ALA A 57 -10.17 8.05 -11.43
C ALA A 57 -10.08 9.15 -10.36
N LEU A 58 -9.65 8.78 -9.16
CA LEU A 58 -9.29 9.75 -8.12
C LEU A 58 -8.05 10.54 -8.58
N ASP A 59 -8.04 11.84 -8.31
CA ASP A 59 -6.87 12.69 -8.57
C ASP A 59 -5.60 12.16 -7.86
N HIS A 60 -4.44 12.44 -8.45
CA HIS A 60 -3.16 12.04 -7.88
C HIS A 60 -2.98 12.58 -6.47
N THR A 61 -2.78 11.66 -5.52
CA THR A 61 -2.78 11.96 -4.08
C THR A 61 -1.39 11.74 -3.47
N LEU A 62 -0.87 12.73 -2.74
CA LEU A 62 0.35 12.63 -1.95
C LEU A 62 0.02 12.45 -0.47
N ILE A 63 0.38 11.30 0.11
CA ILE A 63 0.19 11.03 1.53
C ILE A 63 1.52 11.26 2.27
N TYR A 64 1.60 12.30 3.08
CA TYR A 64 2.78 12.68 3.85
C TYR A 64 2.57 12.50 5.36
N GLY A 65 3.61 12.05 6.06
CA GLY A 65 3.64 11.99 7.52
C GLY A 65 4.66 11.00 8.08
N PRO A 66 4.90 11.01 9.41
CA PRO A 66 5.77 10.08 10.13
C PRO A 66 5.52 8.59 9.80
N PRO A 67 6.51 7.70 9.96
CA PRO A 67 6.33 6.26 9.78
C PRO A 67 5.26 5.71 10.76
N GLY A 68 4.55 4.66 10.35
CA GLY A 68 3.56 3.99 11.21
C GLY A 68 2.14 4.58 11.21
N LEU A 69 1.88 5.73 10.58
CA LEU A 69 0.56 6.38 10.56
C LEU A 69 -0.44 5.79 9.54
N GLY A 70 -0.20 4.59 9.01
CA GLY A 70 -1.13 3.94 8.09
C GLY A 70 -1.17 4.54 6.68
N LYS A 71 -0.11 5.20 6.20
CA LYS A 71 -0.04 5.75 4.83
C LYS A 71 -0.26 4.69 3.74
N THR A 72 0.45 3.57 3.87
CA THR A 72 0.28 2.42 2.96
C THR A 72 -1.12 1.82 3.08
N THR A 73 -1.67 1.76 4.29
CA THR A 73 -3.05 1.32 4.53
C THR A 73 -4.05 2.21 3.81
N LEU A 74 -3.92 3.54 3.90
CA LEU A 74 -4.80 4.48 3.22
C LEU A 74 -4.73 4.34 1.69
N ALA A 75 -3.55 4.09 1.12
CA ALA A 75 -3.43 3.82 -0.31
C ALA A 75 -4.19 2.54 -0.74
N HIS A 76 -4.16 1.48 0.07
CA HIS A 76 -4.94 0.27 -0.18
C HIS A 76 -6.45 0.51 -0.05
N ILE A 77 -6.87 1.30 0.94
CA ILE A 77 -8.28 1.71 1.10
C ILE A 77 -8.75 2.49 -0.13
N ILE A 78 -7.97 3.48 -0.59
CA ILE A 78 -8.32 4.27 -1.78
C ILE A 78 -8.50 3.36 -3.00
N ALA A 79 -7.57 2.44 -3.25
CA ALA A 79 -7.70 1.49 -4.35
C ALA A 79 -8.96 0.63 -4.24
N ASN A 80 -9.25 0.12 -3.04
CA ASN A 80 -10.44 -0.70 -2.79
C ASN A 80 -11.76 0.08 -2.97
N GLU A 81 -11.84 1.31 -2.46
CA GLU A 81 -13.01 2.18 -2.63
C GLU A 81 -13.22 2.58 -4.10
N MET A 82 -12.14 2.81 -4.83
CA MET A 82 -12.20 3.13 -6.27
C MET A 82 -12.38 1.88 -7.15
N GLY A 83 -12.38 0.68 -6.59
CA GLY A 83 -12.49 -0.59 -7.34
C GLY A 83 -11.30 -0.86 -8.28
N GLY A 84 -10.14 -0.26 -8.02
CA GLY A 84 -8.95 -0.38 -8.85
C GLY A 84 -7.86 -1.25 -8.22
N ASP A 85 -6.91 -1.68 -9.06
CA ASP A 85 -5.73 -2.41 -8.59
C ASP A 85 -4.67 -1.46 -8.01
N LEU A 86 -4.00 -1.88 -6.92
CA LEU A 86 -2.86 -1.15 -6.36
C LEU A 86 -1.54 -1.80 -6.79
N LYS A 87 -0.74 -1.07 -7.57
CA LYS A 87 0.66 -1.40 -7.83
C LYS A 87 1.56 -0.58 -6.91
N SER A 88 2.32 -1.24 -6.03
CA SER A 88 3.24 -0.60 -5.09
C SER A 88 4.67 -0.67 -5.62
N THR A 89 5.40 0.44 -5.48
CA THR A 89 6.84 0.52 -5.75
C THR A 89 7.49 1.46 -4.73
N SER A 90 8.82 1.45 -4.65
CA SER A 90 9.57 2.40 -3.82
C SER A 90 10.57 3.18 -4.66
N GLY A 91 10.89 4.41 -4.25
CA GLY A 91 11.83 5.27 -4.96
C GLY A 91 13.17 4.59 -5.30
N PRO A 92 13.83 3.88 -4.37
CA PRO A 92 15.06 3.15 -4.67
C PRO A 92 14.94 2.05 -5.72
N VAL A 93 13.75 1.51 -5.96
CA VAL A 93 13.50 0.49 -7.00
C VAL A 93 13.42 1.12 -8.39
N LEU A 94 13.17 2.42 -8.49
CA LEU A 94 13.07 3.17 -9.74
C LEU A 94 14.39 3.85 -10.06
N GLU A 95 15.38 3.07 -10.51
CA GLU A 95 16.73 3.58 -10.76
C GLU A 95 16.84 4.28 -12.13
N LYS A 96 16.10 3.81 -13.13
CA LYS A 96 16.16 4.31 -14.52
C LYS A 96 14.78 4.75 -15.00
N ALA A 97 14.75 5.70 -15.93
CA ALA A 97 13.51 6.15 -16.57
C ALA A 97 12.74 4.98 -17.24
N GLY A 98 13.46 3.96 -17.72
CA GLY A 98 12.86 2.75 -18.30
C GLY A 98 12.06 1.91 -17.31
N ASP A 99 12.42 1.91 -16.02
CA ASP A 99 11.73 1.13 -14.99
C ASP A 99 10.34 1.72 -14.71
N LEU A 100 10.26 3.04 -14.67
CA LEU A 100 8.98 3.76 -14.56
C LEU A 100 8.12 3.56 -15.81
N ALA A 101 8.70 3.65 -17.00
CA ALA A 101 7.96 3.45 -18.25
C ALA A 101 7.37 2.03 -18.33
N ALA A 102 8.14 1.00 -17.93
CA ALA A 102 7.67 -0.38 -17.87
C ALA A 102 6.52 -0.57 -16.86
N LEU A 103 6.61 0.07 -15.69
CA LEU A 103 5.52 0.03 -14.69
C LEU A 103 4.24 0.69 -15.21
N LEU A 104 4.34 1.86 -15.82
CA LEU A 104 3.20 2.58 -16.40
C LEU A 104 2.55 1.81 -17.55
N THR A 105 3.33 1.10 -18.36
CA THR A 105 2.78 0.26 -19.44
C THR A 105 1.99 -0.93 -18.89
N ASN A 106 2.41 -1.49 -17.75
CA ASN A 106 1.73 -2.60 -17.08
C ASN A 106 0.55 -2.16 -16.19
N LEU A 107 0.29 -0.85 -16.08
CA LEU A 107 -0.86 -0.31 -15.36
C LEU A 107 -2.15 -0.36 -16.21
N GLU A 108 -2.04 -0.64 -17.51
CA GLU A 108 -3.17 -0.82 -18.43
C GLU A 108 -3.41 -2.32 -18.74
N ALA A 109 -4.48 -2.88 -18.16
CA ALA A 109 -5.26 -4.03 -18.65
C ALA A 109 -6.56 -4.15 -17.85
#